data_AF-A0A8X8A877-F1
#
_entry.id   AF-A0A8X8A877-F1
#
_cell.length_a   1.000
_cell.length_b   1.000
_cell.length_c   1.000
_cell.angle_alpha   90.00
_cell.angle_beta   90.00
_cell.angle_gamma   90.00
#
_symmetry.space_group_name_H-M   'P 1'
#
loop_
_entity.id
_entity.type
_entity.pdbx_description
1 polymer ?
#
loop_
_entity_poly.entity_id
_entity_poly.type
_entity_poly.pdbx_seq_one_letter_code
_entity_poly.pdbx_strand_id
1 'polypeptide(L)'
;MASDLHIVIFPWSAFGHILPFFHFSKALAEAGVHVSFLSTPRNIQRLPAISPTLAPLINLVELPFPALDVKYGLPEGAEATVDIPAEKIQYLKIAYDLLQHPFKQFVSEKSPNWIIVDFCSHWAVDIAKEYGIPLIYLSIFSGATRAFMGHPGNFVGDGKKRYWGSPESLTSPPEWITFPSSVAFRSYEAKNMHPAIFGENASGIRDAERVAKTVSGCQAIAVRSCIEFEGEYMDVYQKLVSKQVIPIGLLPPEKPEKREITDGTWNTIFEWLDNQEHESVVFVGFGSECKLTKDQVYEIAYGLELSKLPFLWALRKPTWAATDLDVLPPEFNNKTSEKGIVSVGWAPQLELLSHPSIGGSLFHSGWGSVIETLQYGHCLIVLPFIADQGLNARLLVEKGLAVEVDRKEDGSFTRHDIAKSLRLAMASEEGSQLKTRAKDAANMFQNRKLHQDYINRFVKYLKDGVS
;
A
#
# COMPACT_ATOMS: atom_id res chain seq x y z
N MET A 1 25.63 26.86 12.92
CA MET A 1 24.16 26.69 13.00
C MET A 1 23.83 25.56 12.04
N ALA A 2 23.29 24.45 12.52
CA ALA A 2 22.84 23.41 11.59
C ALA A 2 21.73 24.03 10.73
N SER A 3 21.84 23.98 9.41
CA SER A 3 20.79 24.50 8.53
C SER A 3 19.49 23.77 8.82
N ASP A 4 18.42 24.51 9.10
CA ASP A 4 17.08 23.94 9.27
C ASP A 4 16.66 23.29 7.94
N LEU A 5 16.63 21.96 7.92
CA LEU A 5 16.34 21.18 6.72
C LEU A 5 14.84 21.27 6.39
N HIS A 6 14.51 21.83 5.23
CA HIS A 6 13.15 21.91 4.70
C HIS A 6 12.94 20.96 3.52
N ILE A 7 11.93 20.10 3.63
CA ILE A 7 11.59 19.09 2.63
C ILE A 7 10.16 19.28 2.14
N VAL A 8 9.97 19.22 0.82
CA VAL A 8 8.66 19.11 0.19
C VAL A 8 8.34 17.64 -0.09
N ILE A 9 7.16 17.19 0.30
CA ILE A 9 6.69 15.82 0.09
C ILE A 9 5.37 15.86 -0.68
N PHE A 10 5.31 15.15 -1.82
CA PHE A 10 4.15 15.16 -2.71
C PHE A 10 3.79 13.75 -3.22
N PRO A 11 2.85 13.06 -2.54
CA PRO A 11 2.38 11.72 -2.92
C PRO A 11 1.40 11.72 -4.09
N TRP A 12 1.25 10.57 -4.75
CA TRP A 12 0.14 10.30 -5.65
C TRP A 12 -1.21 10.30 -4.92
N SER A 13 -2.29 10.73 -5.59
CA SER A 13 -3.65 10.84 -5.06
C SER A 13 -4.36 9.48 -4.86
N ALA A 14 -3.76 8.59 -4.08
CA ALA A 14 -4.32 7.31 -3.65
C ALA A 14 -3.99 7.11 -2.16
N PHE A 15 -4.91 6.57 -1.35
CA PHE A 15 -4.67 6.49 0.10
C PHE A 15 -3.58 5.48 0.47
N GLY A 16 -3.36 4.48 -0.38
CA GLY A 16 -2.19 3.60 -0.30
C GLY A 16 -0.84 4.32 -0.46
N HIS A 17 -0.83 5.55 -1.00
CA HIS A 17 0.36 6.39 -1.17
C HIS A 17 0.37 7.58 -0.21
N ILE A 18 -0.76 8.27 -0.05
CA ILE A 18 -0.91 9.44 0.83
C ILE A 18 -0.56 9.09 2.28
N LEU A 19 -1.14 8.02 2.84
CA LEU A 19 -0.94 7.69 4.25
C LEU A 19 0.51 7.30 4.57
N PRO A 20 1.20 6.45 3.78
CA PRO A 20 2.62 6.17 4.04
C PRO A 20 3.52 7.39 3.90
N PHE A 21 3.28 8.27 2.91
CA PHE A 21 4.04 9.53 2.80
C PHE A 21 3.77 10.44 4.00
N PHE A 22 2.54 10.46 4.51
CA PHE A 22 2.19 11.23 5.70
C PHE A 22 2.84 10.67 6.97
N HIS A 23 2.87 9.34 7.14
CA HIS A 23 3.61 8.69 8.22
C HIS A 23 5.10 8.98 8.15
N PHE A 24 5.68 8.96 6.94
CA PHE A 24 7.06 9.35 6.74
C PHE A 24 7.32 10.82 7.09
N SER A 25 6.39 11.71 6.74
CA SER A 25 6.46 13.13 7.11
C SER A 25 6.50 13.33 8.63
N LYS A 26 5.69 12.57 9.37
CA LYS A 26 5.72 12.58 10.84
C LYS A 26 7.06 12.08 11.38
N ALA A 27 7.58 10.97 10.85
CA ALA A 27 8.86 10.43 11.29
C ALA A 27 10.04 11.39 11.02
N LEU A 28 10.02 12.11 9.90
CA LEU A 28 10.99 13.17 9.60
C LEU A 28 10.88 14.34 10.58
N ALA A 29 9.66 14.78 10.89
CA ALA A 29 9.41 15.83 11.87
C ALA A 29 9.88 15.42 13.29
N GLU A 30 9.66 14.17 13.70
CA GLU A 30 10.19 13.62 14.95
C GLU A 30 11.73 13.68 15.01
N ALA A 31 12.38 13.58 13.85
CA ALA A 31 13.83 13.74 13.70
C ALA A 31 14.28 15.21 13.51
N GLY A 32 13.38 16.17 13.71
CA GLY A 32 13.67 17.62 13.67
C GLY A 32 13.72 18.22 12.27
N VAL A 33 13.09 17.60 11.27
CA VAL A 33 13.04 18.10 9.89
C VAL A 33 11.75 18.88 9.65
N HIS A 34 11.84 20.04 9.00
CA HIS A 34 10.66 20.77 8.56
C HIS A 34 10.10 20.16 7.27
N VAL A 35 8.83 19.80 7.26
CA VAL A 35 8.15 19.16 6.15
C VAL A 35 7.01 20.03 5.65
N SER A 36 6.94 20.26 4.34
CA SER A 36 5.73 20.69 3.66
C SER A 36 5.11 19.51 2.95
N PHE A 37 3.98 19.02 3.46
CA PHE A 37 3.22 17.93 2.87
C PHE A 37 2.16 18.52 1.93
N LEU A 38 2.36 18.32 0.63
CA LEU A 38 1.48 18.85 -0.39
C LEU A 38 0.44 17.79 -0.77
N SER A 39 -0.82 18.19 -0.84
CA SER A 39 -1.89 17.39 -1.44
C SER A 39 -3.07 18.30 -1.78
N THR A 40 -4.16 17.73 -2.26
CA THR A 40 -5.37 18.47 -2.62
C THR A 40 -6.27 18.65 -1.39
N PRO A 41 -7.18 19.65 -1.37
CA PRO A 41 -7.92 20.02 -0.15
C PRO A 41 -8.69 18.87 0.50
N ARG A 42 -9.43 18.07 -0.28
CA ARG A 42 -10.20 16.95 0.29
C ARG A 42 -9.31 15.84 0.81
N ASN A 43 -8.13 15.65 0.21
CA ASN A 43 -7.18 14.66 0.69
C ASN A 43 -6.53 15.11 2.00
N ILE A 44 -6.22 16.39 2.16
CA ILE A 44 -5.71 16.95 3.43
C ILE A 44 -6.74 16.81 4.55
N GLN A 45 -8.01 17.11 4.28
CA GLN A 45 -9.11 16.97 5.25
C GLN A 45 -9.32 15.52 5.74
N ARG A 46 -8.87 14.53 4.98
CA ARG A 46 -8.96 13.09 5.30
C ARG A 46 -7.72 12.57 6.03
N LEU A 47 -6.68 13.38 6.24
CA LEU A 47 -5.49 12.96 6.96
C LEU A 47 -5.77 12.84 8.47
N PRO A 48 -5.12 11.89 9.16
CA PRO A 48 -5.11 11.87 10.63
C PRO A 48 -4.58 13.18 11.22
N ALA A 49 -5.05 13.54 12.40
CA ALA A 49 -4.57 14.72 13.12
C ALA A 49 -3.06 14.62 13.41
N ILE A 50 -2.39 15.78 13.36
CA ILE A 50 -0.98 15.91 13.74
C ILE A 50 -0.92 16.23 15.23
N SER A 51 -0.01 15.58 15.96
CA SER A 51 0.18 15.86 17.37
C SER A 51 0.67 17.31 17.59
N PRO A 52 0.33 17.97 18.71
CA PRO A 52 0.79 19.33 18.99
C PRO A 52 2.31 19.50 18.99
N THR A 53 3.05 18.42 19.28
CA THR A 53 4.51 18.40 19.28
C THR A 53 5.11 18.44 17.88
N LEU A 54 4.43 17.87 16.88
CA LEU A 54 4.89 17.82 15.49
C LEU A 54 4.30 18.95 14.63
N ALA A 55 3.19 19.55 15.04
CA ALA A 55 2.52 20.62 14.31
C ALA A 55 3.45 21.79 13.88
N PRO A 56 4.44 22.24 14.67
CA PRO A 56 5.37 23.29 14.23
C PRO A 56 6.31 22.89 13.08
N LEU A 57 6.50 21.59 12.87
CA LEU A 57 7.44 21.04 11.89
C LEU A 57 6.75 20.55 10.62
N ILE A 58 5.43 20.37 10.62
CA ILE A 58 4.66 19.87 9.48
C ILE A 58 3.68 20.93 9.01
N ASN A 59 3.92 21.45 7.81
CA ASN A 59 3.01 22.33 7.11
C ASN A 59 2.19 21.53 6.08
N LEU A 60 0.86 21.47 6.27
CA LEU A 60 -0.06 20.88 5.30
C LEU A 60 -0.40 21.94 4.23
N VAL A 61 -0.08 21.65 2.98
CA VAL A 61 -0.21 22.60 1.86
C VAL A 61 -1.25 22.11 0.89
N GLU A 62 -2.35 22.84 0.79
CA GLU A 62 -3.43 22.56 -0.15
C GLU A 62 -3.10 23.13 -1.54
N LEU A 63 -2.94 22.22 -2.52
CA LEU A 63 -2.87 22.59 -3.93
C LEU A 63 -4.29 22.56 -4.52
N PRO A 64 -4.81 23.67 -5.06
CA PRO A 64 -6.16 23.71 -5.61
C PRO A 64 -6.37 22.62 -6.66
N PHE A 65 -7.35 21.73 -6.44
CA PHE A 65 -7.64 20.68 -7.39
C PHE A 65 -8.18 21.29 -8.69
N PRO A 66 -7.60 20.96 -9.86
CA PRO A 66 -7.95 21.62 -11.10
C PRO A 66 -9.33 21.18 -11.59
N ALA A 67 -10.12 22.14 -12.06
CA ALA A 67 -11.36 21.84 -12.75
C ALA A 67 -11.06 21.13 -14.07
N LEU A 68 -11.64 19.95 -14.25
CA LEU A 68 -11.54 19.19 -15.49
C LEU A 68 -12.79 19.36 -16.35
N ASP A 69 -12.62 19.20 -17.66
CA ASP A 69 -13.72 19.18 -18.63
C ASP A 69 -14.73 18.08 -18.27
N VAL A 70 -16.03 18.42 -18.36
CA VAL A 70 -17.15 17.53 -18.06
C VAL A 70 -17.07 16.21 -18.84
N LYS A 71 -16.44 16.21 -20.03
CA LYS A 71 -16.25 14.99 -20.83
C LYS A 71 -15.49 13.88 -20.12
N TYR A 72 -14.64 14.21 -19.14
CA TYR A 72 -13.89 13.23 -18.36
C TYR A 72 -14.75 12.57 -17.27
N GLY A 73 -15.90 13.17 -16.93
CA GLY A 73 -16.92 12.57 -16.07
C GLY A 73 -16.42 12.19 -14.67
N LEU A 74 -15.44 12.92 -14.12
CA LEU A 74 -15.07 12.77 -12.71
C LEU A 74 -16.17 13.35 -11.81
N PRO A 75 -16.61 12.64 -10.77
CA PRO A 75 -17.55 13.19 -9.79
C PRO A 75 -17.00 14.46 -9.14
N GLU A 76 -17.89 15.36 -8.74
CA GLU A 76 -17.49 16.59 -8.05
C GLU A 76 -16.72 16.28 -6.75
N GLY A 77 -15.52 16.84 -6.66
CA GLY A 77 -14.61 16.65 -5.53
C GLY A 77 -14.09 15.21 -5.39
N ALA A 78 -14.02 14.45 -6.48
CA ALA A 78 -13.26 13.22 -6.56
C ALA A 78 -11.77 13.53 -6.75
N GLU A 79 -11.04 13.62 -5.64
CA GLU A 79 -9.63 14.02 -5.62
C GLU A 79 -8.68 12.84 -5.35
N ALA A 80 -9.20 11.63 -5.15
CA ALA A 80 -8.42 10.40 -4.97
C ALA A 80 -9.01 9.19 -5.70
N THR A 81 -8.19 8.15 -5.89
CA THR A 81 -8.58 6.89 -6.55
C THR A 81 -9.78 6.21 -5.90
N VAL A 82 -9.91 6.30 -4.57
CA VAL A 82 -11.03 5.73 -3.81
C VAL A 82 -12.38 6.38 -4.18
N ASP A 83 -12.38 7.61 -4.70
CA ASP A 83 -13.59 8.35 -5.07
C ASP A 83 -14.15 7.93 -6.44
N ILE A 84 -13.39 7.17 -7.24
CA ILE A 84 -13.71 6.91 -8.66
C ILE A 84 -13.54 5.46 -9.08
N PRO A 85 -14.33 4.95 -10.04
CA PRO A 85 -14.08 3.67 -10.68
C PRO A 85 -12.67 3.56 -11.29
N ALA A 86 -12.13 2.34 -11.37
CA ALA A 86 -10.74 2.10 -11.76
C ALA A 86 -10.43 2.61 -13.18
N GLU A 87 -11.39 2.47 -14.10
CA GLU A 87 -11.32 2.93 -15.49
C GLU A 87 -11.24 4.47 -15.63
N LYS A 88 -11.60 5.21 -14.57
CA LYS A 88 -11.52 6.68 -14.52
C LYS A 88 -10.22 7.20 -13.91
N ILE A 89 -9.36 6.33 -13.37
CA ILE A 89 -8.08 6.73 -12.75
C ILE A 89 -7.18 7.49 -13.74
N GLN A 90 -7.24 7.16 -15.03
CA GLN A 90 -6.51 7.89 -16.07
C GLN A 90 -6.89 9.38 -16.17
N TYR A 91 -8.14 9.75 -15.87
CA TYR A 91 -8.58 11.14 -15.88
C TYR A 91 -8.15 11.88 -14.62
N LEU A 92 -8.08 11.19 -13.47
CA LEU A 92 -7.48 11.75 -12.26
C LEU A 92 -5.99 12.10 -12.49
N LYS A 93 -5.27 11.32 -13.30
CA LYS A 93 -3.88 11.64 -13.68
C LYS A 93 -3.77 12.92 -14.51
N ILE A 94 -4.76 13.22 -15.36
CA ILE A 94 -4.82 14.52 -16.09
C ILE A 94 -4.92 15.68 -15.10
N ALA A 95 -5.83 15.59 -14.13
CA ALA A 95 -5.94 16.59 -13.07
C ALA A 95 -4.63 16.72 -12.29
N TYR A 96 -4.03 15.59 -11.92
CA TYR A 96 -2.79 15.59 -11.18
C TYR A 96 -1.61 16.17 -11.97
N ASP A 97 -1.58 16.03 -13.29
CA ASP A 97 -0.58 16.69 -14.14
C ASP A 97 -0.74 18.20 -14.20
N LEU A 98 -1.96 18.73 -14.07
CA LEU A 98 -2.21 20.17 -13.97
C LEU A 98 -1.75 20.77 -12.63
N LEU A 99 -1.57 19.94 -11.58
CA LEU A 99 -0.97 20.36 -10.30
C LEU A 99 0.49 20.79 -10.44
N GLN A 100 1.13 20.55 -11.60
CA GLN A 100 2.48 21.02 -11.89
C GLN A 100 2.61 22.54 -11.72
N HIS A 101 1.58 23.32 -12.06
CA HIS A 101 1.62 24.78 -11.96
C HIS A 101 1.64 25.29 -10.52
N PRO A 102 0.66 24.95 -9.65
CA PRO A 102 0.70 25.37 -8.26
C PRO A 102 1.87 24.73 -7.49
N PHE A 103 2.30 23.51 -7.85
CA PHE A 103 3.51 22.92 -7.28
C PHE A 103 4.76 23.72 -7.64
N LYS A 104 4.94 24.09 -8.92
CA LYS A 104 6.06 24.91 -9.39
C LYS A 104 6.14 26.23 -8.65
N GLN A 105 4.99 26.91 -8.52
CA GLN A 105 4.89 28.16 -7.78
C GLN A 105 5.35 27.97 -6.33
N PHE A 106 4.82 26.97 -5.62
CA PHE A 106 5.21 26.68 -4.24
C PHE A 106 6.71 26.41 -4.09
N VAL A 107 7.27 25.57 -4.97
CA VAL A 107 8.72 25.26 -4.96
C VAL A 107 9.56 26.51 -5.17
N SER A 108 9.16 27.38 -6.11
CA SER A 108 9.87 28.63 -6.38
C SER A 108 9.84 29.60 -5.20
N GLU A 109 8.72 29.67 -4.47
CA GLU A 109 8.54 30.56 -3.33
C GLU A 109 9.25 30.05 -2.07
N LYS A 110 9.26 28.73 -1.85
CA LYS A 110 9.80 28.14 -0.63
C LYS A 110 11.26 27.70 -0.74
N SER A 111 11.74 27.41 -1.95
CA SER A 111 13.12 26.95 -2.20
C SER A 111 13.56 25.84 -1.23
N PRO A 112 12.85 24.69 -1.16
CA PRO A 112 13.18 23.62 -0.23
C PRO A 112 14.56 23.01 -0.52
N ASN A 113 15.17 22.37 0.49
CA ASN A 113 16.44 21.67 0.33
C ASN A 113 16.28 20.37 -0.47
N TRP A 114 15.14 19.69 -0.32
CA TRP A 114 14.83 18.46 -1.01
C TRP A 114 13.36 18.39 -1.40
N ILE A 115 13.09 17.71 -2.50
CA ILE A 115 11.74 17.31 -2.90
C ILE A 115 11.67 15.78 -2.88
N ILE A 116 10.62 15.23 -2.28
CA ILE A 116 10.33 13.79 -2.26
C ILE A 116 9.00 13.55 -2.96
N VAL A 117 9.02 12.73 -4.01
CA VAL A 117 7.87 12.49 -4.88
C VAL A 117 7.56 11.02 -5.06
N ASP A 118 6.31 10.78 -5.41
CA ASP A 118 5.83 9.51 -5.97
C ASP A 118 6.11 9.42 -7.48
N PHE A 119 5.74 8.31 -8.14
CA PHE A 119 5.98 8.13 -9.57
C PHE A 119 5.09 9.04 -10.42
N CYS A 120 3.89 9.39 -9.95
CA CYS A 120 2.90 10.05 -10.79
C CYS A 120 3.26 11.51 -11.14
N SER A 121 3.93 12.22 -10.24
CA SER A 121 4.44 13.60 -10.41
C SER A 121 5.74 13.64 -11.23
N HIS A 122 5.77 12.92 -12.35
CA HIS A 122 6.91 12.84 -13.27
C HIS A 122 7.43 14.19 -13.79
N TRP A 123 6.57 15.21 -13.85
CA TRP A 123 6.90 16.59 -14.20
C TRP A 123 7.72 17.31 -13.11
N ALA A 124 7.72 16.82 -11.86
CA ALA A 124 8.51 17.39 -10.77
C ALA A 124 10.01 17.28 -11.04
N VAL A 125 10.44 16.33 -11.88
CA VAL A 125 11.83 16.20 -12.35
C VAL A 125 12.30 17.47 -13.06
N ASP A 126 11.47 18.02 -13.96
CA ASP A 126 11.84 19.19 -14.75
C ASP A 126 11.85 20.45 -13.88
N ILE A 127 10.88 20.58 -12.97
CA ILE A 127 10.80 21.67 -12.00
C ILE A 127 12.00 21.64 -11.05
N ALA A 128 12.32 20.48 -10.48
CA ALA A 128 13.45 20.31 -9.58
C ALA A 128 14.76 20.69 -10.28
N LYS A 129 14.94 20.28 -11.54
CA LYS A 129 16.09 20.66 -12.36
C LYS A 129 16.14 22.17 -12.64
N GLU A 130 15.00 22.81 -12.94
CA GLU A 130 14.91 24.24 -13.21
C GLU A 130 15.37 25.09 -12.00
N TYR A 131 14.99 24.69 -10.79
CA TYR A 131 15.35 25.39 -9.56
C TYR A 131 16.63 24.85 -8.88
N GLY A 132 17.29 23.85 -9.47
CA GLY A 132 18.50 23.25 -8.90
C GLY A 132 18.27 22.52 -7.57
N ILE A 133 17.07 21.99 -7.33
CA ILE A 133 16.69 21.29 -6.09
C ILE A 133 16.80 19.78 -6.31
N PRO A 134 17.45 19.03 -5.41
CA PRO A 134 17.54 17.58 -5.54
C PRO A 134 16.22 16.88 -5.20
N LEU A 135 15.97 15.76 -5.89
CA LEU A 135 14.75 14.99 -5.89
C LEU A 135 15.01 13.55 -5.39
N ILE A 136 14.13 13.03 -4.53
CA ILE A 136 14.14 11.63 -4.10
C ILE A 136 12.82 10.99 -4.51
N TYR A 137 12.91 9.81 -5.12
CA TYR A 137 11.73 8.98 -5.34
C TYR A 137 11.46 8.16 -4.09
N LEU A 138 10.27 8.29 -3.51
CA LEU A 138 9.82 7.43 -2.42
C LEU A 138 8.94 6.30 -2.98
N SER A 139 9.46 5.08 -2.95
CA SER A 139 8.71 3.86 -3.26
C SER A 139 7.96 3.36 -2.03
N ILE A 140 6.63 3.38 -2.11
CA ILE A 140 5.75 2.70 -1.14
C ILE A 140 5.46 1.24 -1.52
N PHE A 141 5.95 0.80 -2.69
CA PHE A 141 6.03 -0.60 -3.08
C PHE A 141 7.19 -1.30 -2.36
N SER A 142 7.06 -2.62 -2.17
CA SER A 142 8.09 -3.47 -1.56
C SER A 142 9.42 -3.45 -2.35
N GLY A 143 10.52 -3.71 -1.64
CA GLY A 143 11.84 -3.84 -2.26
C GLY A 143 11.86 -4.93 -3.33
N ALA A 144 11.17 -6.05 -3.09
CA ALA A 144 10.98 -7.13 -4.05
C ALA A 144 10.25 -6.67 -5.31
N THR A 145 9.18 -5.87 -5.18
CA THR A 145 8.48 -5.31 -6.35
C THR A 145 9.39 -4.40 -7.17
N ARG A 146 10.21 -3.57 -6.53
CA ARG A 146 11.15 -2.69 -7.24
C ARG A 146 12.25 -3.48 -7.95
N ALA A 147 12.81 -4.49 -7.29
CA ALA A 147 13.78 -5.39 -7.89
C ALA A 147 13.19 -6.17 -9.06
N PHE A 148 11.95 -6.68 -8.94
CA PHE A 148 11.24 -7.37 -10.00
C PHE A 148 11.03 -6.48 -11.23
N MET A 149 10.61 -5.22 -11.05
CA MET A 149 10.35 -4.33 -12.20
C MET A 149 11.62 -3.85 -12.91
N GLY A 150 12.77 -3.90 -12.24
CA GLY A 150 14.08 -3.69 -12.85
C GLY A 150 14.49 -2.22 -13.02
N HIS A 151 15.51 -2.01 -13.86
CA HIS A 151 16.04 -0.69 -14.19
C HIS A 151 14.97 0.18 -14.89
N PRO A 152 14.88 1.51 -14.65
CA PRO A 152 13.93 2.41 -15.32
C PRO A 152 13.97 2.34 -16.86
N GLY A 153 15.13 2.05 -17.46
CA GLY A 153 15.26 1.82 -18.91
C GLY A 153 14.48 0.60 -19.42
N ASN A 154 14.14 -0.37 -18.57
CA ASN A 154 13.33 -1.52 -18.94
C ASN A 154 11.87 -1.13 -19.19
N PHE A 155 11.43 0.05 -18.74
CA PHE A 155 10.03 0.47 -18.87
C PHE A 155 9.71 1.11 -20.22
N VAL A 156 10.73 1.48 -20.99
CA VAL A 156 10.60 2.29 -22.21
C VAL A 156 11.48 1.76 -23.34
N GLY A 157 11.19 2.18 -24.57
CA GLY A 157 12.01 1.89 -25.75
C GLY A 157 12.33 0.41 -25.94
N ASP A 158 13.59 0.10 -26.24
CA ASP A 158 14.06 -1.27 -26.48
C ASP A 158 14.16 -2.09 -25.19
N GLY A 159 14.34 -1.45 -24.03
CA GLY A 159 14.27 -2.13 -22.74
C GLY A 159 12.89 -2.72 -22.48
N LYS A 160 11.82 -1.97 -22.77
CA LYS A 160 10.43 -2.49 -22.72
C LYS A 160 10.28 -3.69 -23.64
N LYS A 161 10.72 -3.59 -24.90
CA LYS A 161 10.57 -4.68 -25.86
C LYS A 161 11.29 -5.95 -25.40
N ARG A 162 12.49 -5.79 -24.85
CA ARG A 162 13.34 -6.89 -24.38
C ARG A 162 12.76 -7.58 -23.15
N TYR A 163 12.33 -6.81 -22.16
CA TYR A 163 12.01 -7.34 -20.84
C TYR A 163 10.51 -7.40 -20.53
N TRP A 164 9.72 -6.46 -21.04
CA TRP A 164 8.30 -6.31 -20.73
C TRP A 164 7.43 -6.27 -21.99
N GLY A 165 7.81 -7.06 -23.01
CA GLY A 165 7.19 -7.03 -24.33
C GLY A 165 5.75 -7.56 -24.35
N SER A 166 5.41 -8.45 -23.42
CA SER A 166 4.09 -9.10 -23.33
C SER A 166 3.71 -9.38 -21.88
N PRO A 167 2.42 -9.66 -21.57
CA PRO A 167 2.03 -10.10 -20.23
C PRO A 167 2.84 -11.29 -19.71
N GLU A 168 3.15 -12.27 -20.56
CA GLU A 168 3.90 -13.48 -20.19
C GLU A 168 5.30 -13.17 -19.65
N SER A 169 5.90 -12.05 -20.06
CA SER A 169 7.20 -11.63 -19.49
C SER A 169 7.15 -11.32 -17.98
N LEU A 170 5.96 -11.06 -17.43
CA LEU A 170 5.75 -10.79 -16.00
C LEU A 170 5.53 -12.07 -15.17
N THR A 171 5.48 -13.26 -15.80
CA THR A 171 5.09 -14.51 -15.11
C THR A 171 6.26 -15.36 -14.62
N SER A 172 7.47 -14.80 -14.63
CA SER A 172 8.66 -15.46 -14.10
C SER A 172 9.59 -14.44 -13.43
N PRO A 173 10.37 -14.85 -12.41
CA PRO A 173 11.42 -14.00 -11.85
C PRO A 173 12.38 -13.53 -12.95
N PRO A 174 12.73 -12.24 -13.01
CA PRO A 174 13.64 -11.71 -14.03
C PRO A 174 15.07 -12.23 -13.91
N GLU A 175 15.81 -12.20 -15.02
CA GLU A 175 17.19 -12.73 -15.12
C GLU A 175 18.20 -12.09 -14.16
N TRP A 176 17.93 -10.89 -13.67
CA TRP A 176 18.80 -10.18 -12.71
C TRP A 176 18.54 -10.56 -11.25
N ILE A 177 17.49 -11.34 -10.96
CA ILE A 177 17.27 -11.95 -9.65
C ILE A 177 17.98 -13.31 -9.67
N THR A 178 19.23 -13.33 -9.21
CA THR A 178 20.12 -14.49 -9.33
C THR A 178 20.05 -15.47 -8.15
N PHE A 179 19.27 -15.14 -7.12
CA PHE A 179 19.00 -16.02 -5.98
C PHE A 179 17.65 -16.74 -6.16
N PRO A 180 17.41 -17.89 -5.49
CA PRO A 180 16.14 -18.58 -5.59
C PRO A 180 14.98 -17.69 -5.17
N SER A 181 14.08 -17.39 -6.11
CA SER A 181 12.89 -16.57 -5.89
C SER A 181 11.72 -17.11 -6.70
N SER A 182 10.53 -16.98 -6.16
CA SER A 182 9.24 -17.28 -6.78
C SER A 182 8.41 -16.01 -7.06
N VAL A 183 8.96 -14.83 -6.78
CA VAL A 183 8.29 -13.54 -6.93
C VAL A 183 8.07 -13.23 -8.40
N ALA A 184 6.84 -13.49 -8.84
CA ALA A 184 6.32 -13.17 -10.16
C ALA A 184 4.79 -13.09 -10.13
N PHE A 185 4.22 -12.50 -11.19
CA PHE A 185 2.79 -12.49 -11.38
C PHE A 185 2.30 -13.85 -11.88
N ARG A 186 1.06 -14.22 -11.54
CA ARG A 186 0.34 -15.29 -12.22
C ARG A 186 -0.18 -14.77 -13.57
N SER A 187 -0.44 -15.68 -14.51
CA SER A 187 -0.85 -15.29 -15.88
C SER A 187 -2.06 -14.36 -15.94
N TYR A 188 -3.09 -14.56 -15.10
CA TYR A 188 -4.26 -13.66 -15.05
C TYR A 188 -3.91 -12.26 -14.50
N GLU A 189 -2.99 -12.17 -13.55
CA GLU A 189 -2.54 -10.91 -12.98
C GLU A 189 -1.69 -10.16 -14.00
N ALA A 190 -0.78 -10.86 -14.65
CA ALA A 190 0.05 -10.29 -15.71
C ALA A 190 -0.78 -9.71 -16.86
N LYS A 191 -1.85 -10.40 -17.27
CA LYS A 191 -2.81 -9.90 -18.28
C LYS A 191 -3.51 -8.61 -17.88
N ASN A 192 -3.70 -8.38 -16.58
CA ASN A 192 -4.29 -7.13 -16.07
C ASN A 192 -3.22 -6.05 -15.83
N MET A 193 -2.06 -6.43 -15.30
CA MET A 193 -1.00 -5.53 -14.88
C MET A 193 -0.19 -4.97 -16.05
N HIS A 194 0.06 -5.77 -17.08
CA HIS A 194 0.80 -5.33 -18.25
C HIS A 194 0.14 -4.13 -18.95
N PRO A 195 -1.14 -4.16 -19.35
CA PRO A 195 -1.78 -2.99 -19.94
C PRO A 195 -1.94 -1.83 -18.95
N ALA A 196 -2.10 -2.09 -17.65
CA ALA A 196 -2.16 -1.02 -16.65
C ALA A 196 -0.84 -0.22 -16.56
N ILE A 197 0.31 -0.88 -16.71
CA ILE A 197 1.64 -0.27 -16.63
C ILE A 197 2.08 0.30 -18.00
N PHE A 198 1.91 -0.49 -19.06
CA PHE A 198 2.51 -0.25 -20.39
C PHE A 198 1.51 0.13 -21.49
N GLY A 199 0.21 0.09 -21.19
CA GLY A 199 -0.86 0.48 -22.11
C GLY A 199 -0.98 1.99 -22.27
N GLU A 200 -1.87 2.40 -23.16
CA GLU A 200 -2.18 3.81 -23.35
C GLU A 200 -2.93 4.39 -22.15
N ASN A 201 -2.77 5.69 -21.92
CA ASN A 201 -3.37 6.40 -20.81
C ASN A 201 -3.94 7.71 -21.34
N ALA A 202 -5.15 8.10 -20.92
CA ALA A 202 -5.79 9.35 -21.36
C ALA A 202 -4.95 10.62 -21.10
N SER A 203 -4.01 10.58 -20.15
CA SER A 203 -3.06 11.69 -19.93
C SER A 203 -2.02 11.87 -21.04
N GLY A 204 -1.93 10.95 -21.99
CA GLY A 204 -0.93 10.97 -23.07
C GLY A 204 0.45 10.44 -22.67
N ILE A 205 0.63 10.03 -21.41
CA ILE A 205 1.86 9.42 -20.90
C ILE A 205 1.54 8.14 -20.11
N ARG A 206 2.29 7.07 -20.39
CA ARG A 206 2.09 5.76 -19.75
C ARG A 206 2.62 5.76 -18.32
N ASP A 207 2.08 4.88 -17.47
CA ASP A 207 2.59 4.74 -16.09
C ASP A 207 4.05 4.28 -16.07
N ALA A 208 4.43 3.39 -16.99
CA ALA A 208 5.80 2.99 -17.23
C ALA A 208 6.74 4.18 -17.52
N GLU A 209 6.28 5.13 -18.34
CA GLU A 209 7.05 6.33 -18.72
C GLU A 209 7.17 7.31 -17.54
N ARG A 210 6.09 7.44 -16.74
CA ARG A 210 6.12 8.21 -15.48
C ARG A 210 7.16 7.65 -14.52
N VAL A 211 7.13 6.33 -14.26
CA VAL A 211 8.12 5.66 -13.40
C VAL A 211 9.53 5.84 -13.94
N ALA A 212 9.74 5.60 -15.24
CA ALA A 212 11.05 5.74 -15.87
C ALA A 212 11.62 7.16 -15.71
N LYS A 213 10.81 8.19 -16.01
CA LYS A 213 11.22 9.59 -15.91
C LYS A 213 11.54 9.97 -14.46
N THR A 214 10.64 9.68 -13.53
CA THR A 214 10.83 10.01 -12.10
C THR A 214 12.07 9.33 -11.54
N VAL A 215 12.19 8.01 -11.67
CA VAL A 215 13.33 7.25 -11.11
C VAL A 215 14.65 7.67 -11.76
N SER A 216 14.67 7.95 -13.06
CA SER A 216 15.87 8.43 -13.76
C SER A 216 16.25 9.85 -13.33
N GLY A 217 15.28 10.70 -13.01
CA GLY A 217 15.50 12.08 -12.57
C GLY A 217 15.93 12.26 -11.11
N CYS A 218 15.60 11.32 -10.22
CA CYS A 218 15.94 11.42 -8.80
C CYS A 218 17.40 11.09 -8.48
N GLN A 219 17.96 11.72 -7.45
CA GLN A 219 19.33 11.51 -6.97
C GLN A 219 19.45 10.21 -6.15
N ALA A 220 18.40 9.87 -5.41
CA ALA A 220 18.31 8.63 -4.65
C ALA A 220 16.88 8.10 -4.63
N ILE A 221 16.75 6.86 -4.16
CA ILE A 221 15.48 6.17 -4.04
C ILE A 221 15.29 5.77 -2.58
N ALA A 222 14.27 6.33 -1.93
CA ALA A 222 13.79 5.85 -0.66
C ALA A 222 12.83 4.68 -0.87
N VAL A 223 12.93 3.63 -0.07
CA VAL A 223 12.01 2.48 -0.14
C VAL A 223 11.44 2.22 1.24
N ARG A 224 10.11 2.14 1.35
CA ARG A 224 9.41 1.74 2.58
C ARG A 224 9.62 0.25 2.85
N SER A 225 10.81 -0.09 3.33
CA SER A 225 11.28 -1.45 3.57
C SER A 225 12.43 -1.44 4.60
N CYS A 226 12.92 -2.62 4.97
CA CYS A 226 14.08 -2.83 5.84
C CYS A 226 14.96 -3.98 5.32
N ILE A 227 16.28 -3.90 5.55
CA ILE A 227 17.25 -4.88 5.03
C ILE A 227 17.06 -6.26 5.64
N GLU A 228 16.57 -6.32 6.87
CA GLU A 228 16.28 -7.57 7.58
C GLU A 228 15.17 -8.37 6.88
N PHE A 229 14.28 -7.72 6.11
CA PHE A 229 13.21 -8.39 5.38
C PHE A 229 13.51 -8.57 3.90
N GLU A 230 14.03 -7.53 3.20
CA GLU A 230 14.15 -7.53 1.74
C GLU A 230 15.58 -7.22 1.23
N GLY A 231 16.61 -7.47 2.06
CA GLY A 231 18.01 -7.13 1.76
C GLY A 231 18.48 -7.56 0.36
N GLU A 232 18.32 -8.84 0.01
CA GLU A 232 18.76 -9.37 -1.30
C GLU A 232 18.07 -8.66 -2.49
N TYR A 233 16.77 -8.39 -2.38
CA TYR A 233 16.03 -7.65 -3.41
C TYR A 233 16.49 -6.19 -3.50
N MET A 234 16.73 -5.53 -2.36
CA MET A 234 17.21 -4.15 -2.35
C MET A 234 18.63 -4.02 -2.91
N ASP A 235 19.51 -5.00 -2.63
CA ASP A 235 20.85 -5.05 -3.19
C ASP A 235 20.83 -5.20 -4.72
N VAL A 236 19.96 -6.07 -5.24
CA VAL A 236 19.72 -6.19 -6.68
C VAL A 236 19.21 -4.87 -7.26
N TYR A 237 18.20 -4.26 -6.62
CA TYR A 237 17.63 -3.01 -7.11
C TYR A 237 18.65 -1.87 -7.12
N GLN A 238 19.48 -1.74 -6.08
CA GLN A 238 20.55 -0.74 -6.01
C GLN A 238 21.55 -0.88 -7.17
N LYS A 239 21.97 -2.11 -7.47
CA LYS A 239 22.86 -2.39 -8.60
C LYS A 239 22.20 -2.02 -9.94
N LEU A 240 20.93 -2.36 -10.10
CA LEU A 240 20.19 -2.05 -11.32
C LEU A 240 20.10 -0.56 -11.56
N VAL A 241 19.69 0.23 -10.56
CA VAL A 241 19.49 1.69 -10.75
C VAL A 241 20.79 2.50 -10.72
N SER A 242 21.90 1.94 -10.24
CA SER A 242 23.18 2.64 -10.07
C SER A 242 23.04 3.94 -9.27
N LYS A 243 22.16 3.93 -8.26
CA LYS A 243 21.83 5.04 -7.35
C LYS A 243 21.68 4.49 -5.94
N GLN A 244 21.82 5.36 -4.95
CA GLN A 244 21.61 4.96 -3.56
C GLN A 244 20.15 4.56 -3.35
N VAL A 245 19.94 3.33 -2.87
CA VAL A 245 18.63 2.82 -2.45
C VAL A 245 18.62 2.81 -0.92
N ILE A 246 17.78 3.66 -0.34
CA ILE A 246 17.77 3.93 1.10
C ILE A 246 16.50 3.35 1.71
N PRO A 247 16.58 2.26 2.49
CA PRO A 247 15.45 1.81 3.29
C PRO A 247 15.11 2.87 4.35
N ILE A 248 13.83 3.23 4.45
CA ILE A 248 13.32 4.18 5.44
C ILE A 248 12.61 3.49 6.61
N GLY A 249 12.77 2.18 6.74
CA GLY A 249 12.02 1.34 7.65
C GLY A 249 10.60 1.06 7.12
N LEU A 250 9.85 0.26 7.89
CA LEU A 250 8.50 -0.15 7.50
C LEU A 250 7.44 0.90 7.86
N LEU A 251 7.79 1.89 8.70
CA LEU A 251 6.85 2.91 9.20
C LEU A 251 5.53 2.27 9.69
N PRO A 252 5.58 1.33 10.64
CA PRO A 252 4.37 0.72 11.17
C PRO A 252 3.50 1.79 11.85
N PRO A 253 2.17 1.80 11.66
CA PRO A 253 1.28 2.69 12.39
C PRO A 253 1.47 2.55 13.92
N GLU A 254 1.23 3.63 14.65
CA GLU A 254 1.23 3.59 16.11
C GLU A 254 0.20 2.58 16.61
N LYS A 255 0.58 1.79 17.63
CA LYS A 255 -0.36 0.89 18.27
C LYS A 255 -1.32 1.75 19.08
N PRO A 256 -2.65 1.55 18.99
CA PRO A 256 -3.59 2.31 19.80
C PRO A 256 -3.31 2.04 21.28
N GLU A 257 -3.10 3.11 22.07
CA GLU A 257 -2.85 2.99 23.52
C GLU A 257 -4.15 2.71 24.30
N LYS A 258 -5.29 3.16 23.76
CA LYS A 258 -6.64 2.96 24.32
C LYS A 258 -7.65 2.78 23.20
N ARG A 259 -8.71 2.01 23.46
CA ARG A 259 -9.89 1.95 22.59
C ARG A 259 -10.67 3.25 22.77
N GLU A 260 -10.45 4.24 21.90
CA GLU A 260 -11.25 5.48 21.88
C GLU A 260 -12.43 5.34 20.91
N ILE A 261 -13.31 4.39 21.20
CA ILE A 261 -14.46 4.09 20.35
C ILE A 261 -15.72 4.60 21.05
N THR A 262 -16.30 5.65 20.49
CA THR A 262 -17.55 6.25 20.98
C THR A 262 -18.80 5.70 20.26
N ASP A 263 -18.61 4.91 19.21
CA ASP A 263 -19.69 4.27 18.46
C ASP A 263 -20.18 3.01 19.18
N GLY A 264 -21.47 3.02 19.56
CA GLY A 264 -22.11 1.90 20.25
C GLY A 264 -22.09 0.58 19.48
N THR A 265 -22.09 0.63 18.14
CA THR A 265 -22.00 -0.57 17.29
C THR A 265 -20.65 -1.25 17.47
N TRP A 266 -19.57 -0.46 17.45
CA TRP A 266 -18.23 -0.98 17.62
C TRP A 266 -18.01 -1.52 19.03
N ASN A 267 -18.58 -0.89 20.07
CA ASN A 267 -18.52 -1.43 21.43
C ASN A 267 -19.07 -2.87 21.51
N THR A 268 -20.23 -3.15 20.89
CA THR A 268 -20.78 -4.51 20.84
C THR A 268 -19.89 -5.49 20.06
N ILE A 269 -19.26 -5.05 18.96
CA ILE A 269 -18.32 -5.89 18.21
C ILE A 269 -17.08 -6.23 19.05
N PHE A 270 -16.56 -5.26 19.81
CA PHE A 270 -15.44 -5.50 20.73
C PHE A 270 -15.84 -6.41 21.89
N GLU A 271 -17.03 -6.28 22.45
CA GLU A 271 -17.56 -7.23 23.44
C GLU A 271 -17.65 -8.65 22.86
N TRP A 272 -18.07 -8.80 21.60
CA TRP A 272 -18.06 -10.11 20.94
C TRP A 272 -16.64 -10.66 20.81
N LEU A 273 -15.66 -9.83 20.41
CA LEU A 273 -14.24 -10.20 20.32
C LEU A 273 -13.63 -10.57 21.67
N ASP A 274 -13.98 -9.85 22.74
CA ASP A 274 -13.52 -10.08 24.11
C ASP A 274 -14.00 -11.45 24.65
N ASN A 275 -15.11 -11.99 24.10
CA ASN A 275 -15.64 -13.31 24.43
C ASN A 275 -15.07 -14.46 23.57
N GLN A 276 -14.21 -14.18 22.60
CA GLN A 276 -13.57 -15.21 21.76
C GLN A 276 -12.28 -15.74 22.40
N GLU A 277 -11.91 -16.97 22.06
CA GLU A 277 -10.62 -17.53 22.47
C GLU A 277 -9.44 -16.74 21.87
N HIS A 278 -8.30 -16.76 22.57
CA HIS A 278 -7.09 -16.07 22.13
C HIS A 278 -6.60 -16.56 20.76
N GLU A 279 -6.30 -15.64 19.86
CA GLU A 279 -5.84 -15.91 18.49
C GLU A 279 -6.73 -16.91 17.69
N SER A 280 -8.05 -16.93 17.95
CA SER A 280 -9.01 -17.84 17.30
C SER A 280 -9.76 -17.21 16.12
N VAL A 281 -9.86 -15.88 16.08
CA VAL A 281 -10.66 -15.13 15.12
C VAL A 281 -9.85 -14.75 13.89
N VAL A 282 -10.46 -14.87 12.71
CA VAL A 282 -9.92 -14.34 11.46
C VAL A 282 -10.48 -12.95 11.18
N PHE A 283 -9.60 -11.95 11.11
CA PHE A 283 -9.96 -10.65 10.56
C PHE A 283 -9.98 -10.71 9.03
N VAL A 284 -11.01 -10.17 8.38
CA VAL A 284 -11.12 -10.12 6.92
C VAL A 284 -11.22 -8.66 6.47
N GLY A 285 -10.33 -8.23 5.60
CA GLY A 285 -10.28 -6.85 5.12
C GLY A 285 -9.53 -6.69 3.81
N PHE A 286 -10.17 -6.09 2.81
CA PHE A 286 -9.59 -5.91 1.46
C PHE A 286 -9.16 -4.46 1.17
N GLY A 287 -9.13 -3.60 2.18
CA GLY A 287 -8.77 -2.19 2.05
C GLY A 287 -9.81 -1.36 1.30
N SER A 288 -9.52 -0.08 1.08
CA SER A 288 -10.42 0.88 0.44
C SER A 288 -10.29 0.92 -1.09
N GLU A 289 -9.13 0.53 -1.64
CA GLU A 289 -8.82 0.59 -3.07
C GLU A 289 -9.37 -0.62 -3.85
N CYS A 290 -9.51 -1.78 -3.18
CA CYS A 290 -10.02 -3.00 -3.82
C CYS A 290 -11.55 -2.95 -3.94
N LYS A 291 -12.06 -3.04 -5.17
CA LYS A 291 -13.50 -3.05 -5.46
C LYS A 291 -13.93 -4.46 -5.85
N LEU A 292 -14.45 -5.22 -4.87
CA LEU A 292 -14.88 -6.59 -5.07
C LEU A 292 -16.18 -6.66 -5.88
N THR A 293 -16.24 -7.60 -6.82
CA THR A 293 -17.47 -7.93 -7.55
C THR A 293 -18.46 -8.67 -6.64
N LYS A 294 -19.73 -8.73 -7.04
CA LYS A 294 -20.76 -9.48 -6.32
C LYS A 294 -20.36 -10.94 -6.11
N ASP A 295 -19.90 -11.60 -7.16
CA ASP A 295 -19.50 -13.00 -7.11
C ASP A 295 -18.30 -13.22 -6.17
N GLN A 296 -17.33 -12.31 -6.17
CA GLN A 296 -16.19 -12.38 -5.25
C GLN A 296 -16.62 -12.24 -3.79
N VAL A 297 -17.49 -11.27 -3.47
CA VAL A 297 -18.06 -11.10 -2.12
C VAL A 297 -18.82 -12.36 -1.71
N TYR A 298 -19.59 -12.95 -2.62
CA TYR A 298 -20.38 -14.14 -2.31
C TYR A 298 -19.49 -15.37 -2.08
N GLU A 299 -18.48 -15.62 -2.91
CA GLU A 299 -17.56 -16.74 -2.69
C GLU A 299 -16.73 -16.57 -1.41
N ILE A 300 -16.34 -15.34 -1.04
CA ILE A 300 -15.70 -15.05 0.25
C ILE A 300 -16.67 -15.36 1.40
N ALA A 301 -17.90 -14.85 1.35
CA ALA A 301 -18.92 -15.08 2.37
C ALA A 301 -19.15 -16.59 2.59
N TYR A 302 -19.47 -17.32 1.53
CA TYR A 302 -19.67 -18.76 1.62
C TYR A 302 -18.40 -19.50 2.09
N GLY A 303 -17.22 -19.02 1.74
CA GLY A 303 -15.96 -19.58 2.21
C GLY A 303 -15.77 -19.41 3.72
N LEU A 304 -16.13 -18.24 4.27
CA LEU A 304 -16.12 -17.98 5.71
C LEU A 304 -17.10 -18.92 6.43
N GLU A 305 -18.33 -19.05 5.94
CA GLU A 305 -19.34 -19.96 6.49
C GLU A 305 -18.86 -21.43 6.47
N LEU A 306 -18.26 -21.87 5.37
CA LEU A 306 -17.76 -23.23 5.20
C LEU A 306 -16.51 -23.52 6.04
N SER A 307 -15.69 -22.51 6.34
CA SER A 307 -14.50 -22.67 7.18
C SER A 307 -14.83 -23.07 8.62
N LYS A 308 -16.03 -22.69 9.10
CA LYS A 308 -16.51 -22.86 10.48
C LYS A 308 -15.65 -22.15 11.56
N LEU A 309 -14.70 -21.32 11.15
CA LEU A 309 -13.86 -20.51 12.03
C LEU A 309 -14.61 -19.24 12.46
N PRO A 310 -14.29 -18.70 13.65
CA PRO A 310 -14.73 -17.38 14.03
C PRO A 310 -14.15 -16.31 13.11
N PHE A 311 -14.94 -15.32 12.69
CA PHE A 311 -14.46 -14.26 11.80
C PHE A 311 -15.06 -12.88 12.09
N LEU A 312 -14.30 -11.85 11.79
CA LEU A 312 -14.77 -10.47 11.72
C LEU A 312 -14.40 -9.90 10.35
N TRP A 313 -15.41 -9.55 9.55
CA TRP A 313 -15.21 -9.00 8.21
C TRP A 313 -15.55 -7.51 8.16
N ALA A 314 -14.53 -6.67 7.98
CA ALA A 314 -14.69 -5.27 7.62
C ALA A 314 -14.87 -5.14 6.10
N LEU A 315 -16.13 -5.05 5.67
CA LEU A 315 -16.50 -5.00 4.25
C LEU A 315 -16.84 -3.56 3.83
N ARG A 316 -16.04 -3.00 2.94
CA ARG A 316 -16.39 -1.74 2.28
C ARG A 316 -17.68 -1.96 1.46
N LYS A 317 -18.69 -1.10 1.62
CA LYS A 317 -19.92 -1.16 0.82
C LYS A 317 -19.58 -1.15 -0.68
N PRO A 318 -19.89 -2.23 -1.43
CA PRO A 318 -19.62 -2.27 -2.86
C PRO A 318 -20.55 -1.36 -3.64
N THR A 319 -20.08 -0.78 -4.75
CA THR A 319 -20.86 0.17 -5.57
C THR A 319 -22.05 -0.47 -6.29
N TRP A 320 -22.05 -1.79 -6.45
CA TRP A 320 -23.15 -2.55 -7.06
C TRP A 320 -24.30 -2.83 -6.08
N ALA A 321 -24.09 -2.62 -4.77
CA ALA A 321 -25.11 -2.85 -3.75
C ALA A 321 -25.93 -1.57 -3.52
N ALA A 322 -27.25 -1.66 -3.66
CA ALA A 322 -28.14 -0.52 -3.41
C ALA A 322 -28.22 -0.21 -1.91
N THR A 323 -28.41 -1.26 -1.10
CA THR A 323 -28.49 -1.18 0.36
C THR A 323 -27.46 -2.11 1.01
N ASP A 324 -27.26 -1.96 2.31
CA ASP A 324 -26.32 -2.81 3.06
C ASP A 324 -26.81 -4.26 3.17
N LEU A 325 -28.13 -4.47 3.00
CA LEU A 325 -28.76 -5.79 2.97
C LEU A 325 -28.44 -6.57 1.68
N ASP A 326 -28.11 -5.87 0.58
CA ASP A 326 -27.82 -6.49 -0.71
C ASP A 326 -26.37 -6.99 -0.81
N VAL A 327 -25.52 -6.59 0.13
CA VAL A 327 -24.08 -6.80 0.10
C VAL A 327 -23.72 -8.28 0.28
N LEU A 328 -24.46 -9.00 1.11
CA LEU A 328 -24.17 -10.39 1.47
C LEU A 328 -25.16 -11.36 0.81
N PRO A 329 -24.79 -12.65 0.69
CA PRO A 329 -25.74 -13.65 0.22
C PRO A 329 -26.97 -13.76 1.13
N PRO A 330 -28.14 -14.14 0.59
CA PRO A 330 -29.34 -14.38 1.40
C PRO A 330 -29.05 -15.36 2.55
N GLU A 331 -29.60 -15.05 3.72
CA GLU A 331 -29.47 -15.84 4.96
C GLU A 331 -28.06 -15.95 5.55
N PHE A 332 -27.04 -15.34 4.95
CA PHE A 332 -25.65 -15.47 5.41
C PHE A 332 -25.50 -15.06 6.89
N ASN A 333 -25.98 -13.86 7.25
CA ASN A 333 -25.92 -13.38 8.63
C ASN A 333 -26.65 -14.30 9.63
N ASN A 334 -27.76 -14.92 9.22
CA ASN A 334 -28.50 -15.84 10.07
C ASN A 334 -27.73 -17.15 10.27
N LYS A 335 -27.01 -17.62 9.25
CA LYS A 335 -26.21 -18.87 9.29
C LYS A 335 -24.90 -18.70 10.07
N THR A 336 -24.40 -17.47 10.20
CA THR A 336 -23.12 -17.19 10.84
C THR A 336 -23.21 -16.37 12.12
N SER A 337 -24.42 -16.04 12.60
CA SER A 337 -24.64 -15.10 13.73
C SER A 337 -23.89 -15.47 15.01
N GLU A 338 -23.68 -16.76 15.28
CA GLU A 338 -22.92 -17.24 16.44
C GLU A 338 -21.40 -17.22 16.24
N LYS A 339 -20.93 -17.18 14.98
CA LYS A 339 -19.52 -17.39 14.63
C LYS A 339 -18.85 -16.18 14.01
N GLY A 340 -19.58 -15.25 13.43
CA GLY A 340 -18.92 -14.14 12.77
C GLY A 340 -19.80 -12.93 12.57
N ILE A 341 -19.10 -11.81 12.47
CA ILE A 341 -19.67 -10.48 12.32
C ILE A 341 -19.19 -9.91 10.99
N VAL A 342 -20.10 -9.30 10.24
CA VAL A 342 -19.76 -8.45 9.08
C VAL A 342 -20.12 -7.02 9.43
N SER A 343 -19.11 -6.14 9.38
CA SER A 343 -19.29 -4.70 9.52
C SER A 343 -19.17 -4.06 8.14
N VAL A 344 -20.24 -3.41 7.68
CA VAL A 344 -20.26 -2.72 6.38
C VAL A 344 -19.86 -1.26 6.57
N GLY A 345 -18.82 -0.81 5.87
CA GLY A 345 -18.38 0.59 5.88
C GLY A 345 -16.99 0.81 6.47
N TRP A 346 -16.85 1.83 7.32
CA TRP A 346 -15.59 2.14 8.00
C TRP A 346 -15.39 1.22 9.20
N ALA A 347 -14.14 0.84 9.47
CA ALA A 347 -13.76 0.04 10.63
C ALA A 347 -12.50 0.60 11.33
N PRO A 348 -12.41 0.52 12.67
CA PRO A 348 -11.22 0.86 13.46
C PRO A 348 -10.17 -0.25 13.28
N GLN A 349 -9.61 -0.34 12.09
CA GLN A 349 -8.77 -1.48 11.67
C GLN A 349 -7.56 -1.68 12.59
N LEU A 350 -6.93 -0.61 13.08
CA LEU A 350 -5.76 -0.72 13.96
C LEU A 350 -6.13 -1.31 15.33
N GLU A 351 -7.28 -0.93 15.87
CA GLU A 351 -7.82 -1.43 17.12
C GLU A 351 -8.26 -2.89 16.98
N LEU A 352 -8.88 -3.24 15.85
CA LEU A 352 -9.26 -4.62 15.54
C LEU A 352 -8.03 -5.52 15.42
N LEU A 353 -7.03 -5.08 14.65
CA LEU A 353 -5.81 -5.86 14.46
C LEU A 353 -4.99 -6.02 15.75
N SER A 354 -5.12 -5.11 16.71
CA SER A 354 -4.43 -5.24 18.01
C SER A 354 -5.15 -6.12 19.02
N HIS A 355 -6.35 -6.61 18.69
CA HIS A 355 -7.18 -7.37 19.61
C HIS A 355 -6.64 -8.80 19.84
N PRO A 356 -6.48 -9.27 21.10
CA PRO A 356 -5.86 -10.57 21.41
C PRO A 356 -6.56 -11.80 20.82
N SER A 357 -7.87 -11.71 20.53
CA SER A 357 -8.60 -12.81 19.89
C SER A 357 -8.36 -12.94 18.39
N ILE A 358 -7.84 -11.90 17.72
CA ILE A 358 -7.46 -12.02 16.30
C ILE A 358 -6.16 -12.80 16.20
N GLY A 359 -6.20 -13.94 15.50
CA GLY A 359 -5.03 -14.80 15.27
C GLY A 359 -4.58 -14.88 13.82
N GLY A 360 -5.45 -14.48 12.89
CA GLY A 360 -5.19 -14.52 11.46
C GLY A 360 -5.87 -13.39 10.72
N SER A 361 -5.39 -13.11 9.51
CA SER A 361 -5.97 -12.07 8.67
C SER A 361 -6.06 -12.52 7.21
N LEU A 362 -7.26 -12.44 6.63
CA LEU A 362 -7.52 -12.61 5.20
C LEU A 362 -7.59 -11.25 4.52
N PHE A 363 -6.66 -10.99 3.61
CA PHE A 363 -6.54 -9.67 2.97
C PHE A 363 -5.87 -9.73 1.59
N HIS A 364 -5.80 -8.58 0.95
CA HIS A 364 -5.37 -8.41 -0.44
C HIS A 364 -3.85 -8.35 -0.65
N SER A 365 -3.01 -8.61 0.35
CA SER A 365 -1.54 -8.50 0.30
C SER A 365 -0.98 -7.12 -0.14
N GLY A 366 -1.71 -6.03 0.07
CA GLY A 366 -1.16 -4.68 -0.10
C GLY A 366 -0.10 -4.39 0.95
N TRP A 367 1.01 -3.76 0.55
CA TRP A 367 2.20 -3.64 1.40
C TRP A 367 1.95 -2.94 2.74
N GLY A 368 1.07 -1.93 2.76
CA GLY A 368 0.64 -1.29 4.02
C GLY A 368 -0.05 -2.25 4.98
N SER A 369 -1.00 -3.06 4.48
CA SER A 369 -1.68 -4.09 5.28
C SER A 369 -0.75 -5.20 5.73
N VAL A 370 0.22 -5.60 4.89
CA VAL A 370 1.27 -6.56 5.30
C VAL A 370 2.01 -6.05 6.53
N ILE A 371 2.43 -4.78 6.51
CA ILE A 371 3.14 -4.15 7.63
C ILE A 371 2.28 -4.10 8.88
N GLU A 372 1.02 -3.65 8.75
CA GLU A 372 0.06 -3.57 9.86
C GLU A 372 -0.21 -4.94 10.50
N THR A 373 -0.47 -5.96 9.68
CA THR A 373 -0.83 -7.29 10.16
C THR A 373 0.37 -8.01 10.78
N LEU A 374 1.57 -7.95 10.16
CA LEU A 374 2.77 -8.59 10.70
C LEU A 374 3.27 -7.91 11.98
N GLN A 375 2.99 -6.61 12.20
CA GLN A 375 3.27 -5.93 13.46
C GLN A 375 2.60 -6.60 14.68
N TYR A 376 1.51 -7.34 14.46
CA TYR A 376 0.79 -8.10 15.49
C TYR A 376 1.04 -9.62 15.41
N GLY A 377 1.84 -10.08 14.44
CA GLY A 377 2.21 -11.49 14.31
C GLY A 377 1.06 -12.41 13.90
N HIS A 378 0.05 -11.89 13.21
CA HIS A 378 -1.07 -12.72 12.72
C HIS A 378 -0.60 -13.70 11.65
N CYS A 379 -1.27 -14.85 11.57
CA CYS A 379 -1.14 -15.71 10.41
C CYS A 379 -1.75 -15.02 9.17
N LEU A 380 -1.00 -14.97 8.07
CA LEU A 380 -1.44 -14.27 6.86
C LEU A 380 -2.15 -15.22 5.91
N ILE A 381 -3.35 -14.85 5.49
CA ILE A 381 -4.07 -15.48 4.38
C ILE A 381 -4.21 -14.41 3.29
N VAL A 382 -3.60 -14.64 2.14
CA VAL A 382 -3.50 -13.61 1.09
C VAL A 382 -4.32 -13.96 -0.14
N LEU A 383 -5.05 -12.97 -0.63
CA LEU A 383 -5.91 -13.06 -1.81
C LEU A 383 -5.72 -11.79 -2.66
N PRO A 384 -4.68 -11.72 -3.51
CA PRO A 384 -4.35 -10.52 -4.28
C PRO A 384 -5.39 -10.23 -5.38
N PHE A 385 -5.61 -8.95 -5.68
CA PHE A 385 -6.58 -8.50 -6.69
C PHE A 385 -6.03 -7.51 -7.71
N ILE A 386 -5.22 -6.54 -7.27
CA ILE A 386 -4.79 -5.40 -8.09
C ILE A 386 -3.32 -5.05 -7.85
N ALA A 387 -2.74 -4.24 -8.73
CA ALA A 387 -1.42 -3.65 -8.56
C ALA A 387 -0.31 -4.69 -8.27
N ASP A 388 0.57 -4.41 -7.32
CA ASP A 388 1.71 -5.22 -6.89
C ASP A 388 1.34 -6.32 -5.88
N GLN A 389 0.06 -6.43 -5.50
CA GLN A 389 -0.42 -7.36 -4.48
C GLN A 389 -0.01 -8.80 -4.76
N GLY A 390 0.00 -9.19 -6.03
CA GLY A 390 0.47 -10.50 -6.44
C GLY A 390 1.93 -10.76 -6.09
N LEU A 391 2.82 -9.82 -6.44
CA LEU A 391 4.25 -9.94 -6.09
C LEU A 391 4.45 -10.00 -4.57
N ASN A 392 3.71 -9.19 -3.82
CA ASN A 392 3.76 -9.21 -2.35
C ASN A 392 3.27 -10.56 -1.79
N ALA A 393 2.22 -11.15 -2.35
CA ALA A 393 1.74 -12.46 -1.93
C ALA A 393 2.80 -13.55 -2.14
N ARG A 394 3.48 -13.56 -3.30
CA ARG A 394 4.58 -14.50 -3.58
C ARG A 394 5.76 -14.30 -2.63
N LEU A 395 6.13 -13.05 -2.35
CA LEU A 395 7.18 -12.75 -1.37
C LEU A 395 6.86 -13.32 0.02
N LEU A 396 5.60 -13.21 0.46
CA LEU A 396 5.17 -13.70 1.77
C LEU A 396 5.11 -15.23 1.83
N VAL A 397 4.65 -15.89 0.77
CA VAL A 397 4.64 -17.36 0.66
C VAL A 397 6.07 -17.90 0.64
N GLU A 398 6.95 -17.31 -0.15
CA GLU A 398 8.39 -17.66 -0.23
C GLU A 398 9.08 -17.59 1.13
N LYS A 399 8.74 -16.59 1.93
CA LYS A 399 9.26 -16.42 3.30
C LYS A 399 8.58 -17.31 4.33
N GLY A 400 7.61 -18.12 3.94
CA GLY A 400 6.85 -18.99 4.85
C GLY A 400 6.00 -18.20 5.84
N LEU A 401 5.45 -17.06 5.44
CA LEU A 401 4.62 -16.19 6.30
C LEU A 401 3.14 -16.20 5.94
N ALA A 402 2.78 -16.70 4.75
CA ALA A 402 1.40 -16.65 4.27
C ALA A 402 0.93 -17.95 3.61
N VAL A 403 -0.37 -18.18 3.68
CA VAL A 403 -1.11 -19.06 2.77
C VAL A 403 -1.76 -18.19 1.70
N GLU A 404 -1.43 -18.41 0.43
CA GLU A 404 -2.17 -17.79 -0.66
C GLU A 404 -3.41 -18.64 -1.00
N VAL A 405 -4.54 -17.96 -1.21
CA VAL A 405 -5.77 -18.62 -1.68
C VAL A 405 -5.59 -19.13 -3.11
N ASP A 406 -5.88 -20.41 -3.30
CA ASP A 406 -5.85 -21.05 -4.61
C ASP A 406 -6.81 -20.36 -5.60
N ARG A 407 -6.34 -20.20 -6.85
CA ARG A 407 -7.09 -19.59 -7.95
C ARG A 407 -6.89 -20.41 -9.21
N LYS A 408 -7.93 -20.44 -10.05
CA LYS A 408 -7.88 -21.02 -11.40
C LYS A 408 -7.05 -20.14 -12.34
N GLU A 409 -6.77 -20.64 -13.54
CA GLU A 409 -5.98 -19.93 -14.55
C GLU A 409 -6.60 -18.60 -14.99
N ASP A 410 -7.93 -18.47 -14.92
CA ASP A 410 -8.67 -17.24 -15.21
C ASP A 410 -8.68 -16.23 -14.03
N GLY A 411 -8.06 -16.60 -12.92
CA GLY A 411 -7.99 -15.80 -11.70
C GLY A 411 -9.21 -15.93 -10.78
N SER A 412 -10.21 -16.74 -11.13
CA SER A 412 -11.35 -17.02 -10.25
C SER A 412 -10.95 -17.92 -9.08
N PHE A 413 -11.66 -17.78 -7.96
CA PHE A 413 -11.55 -18.64 -6.78
C PHE A 413 -12.95 -19.06 -6.35
N THR A 414 -13.02 -20.13 -5.57
CA THR A 414 -14.27 -20.64 -5.00
C THR A 414 -14.26 -20.53 -3.48
N ARG A 415 -15.44 -20.62 -2.88
CA ARG A 415 -15.66 -20.76 -1.44
C ARG A 415 -14.85 -21.89 -0.81
N HIS A 416 -14.59 -22.97 -1.55
CA HIS A 416 -13.81 -24.09 -1.06
C HIS A 416 -12.32 -23.72 -0.95
N ASP A 417 -11.81 -22.93 -1.90
CA ASP A 417 -10.43 -22.44 -1.88
C ASP A 417 -10.21 -21.51 -0.67
N ILE A 418 -11.19 -20.63 -0.40
CA ILE A 418 -11.21 -19.77 0.80
C ILE A 418 -11.24 -20.62 2.07
N ALA A 419 -12.22 -21.52 2.21
CA ALA A 419 -12.38 -22.34 3.41
C ALA A 419 -11.18 -23.28 3.68
N LYS A 420 -10.56 -23.80 2.62
CA LYS A 420 -9.34 -24.61 2.69
C LYS A 420 -8.17 -23.78 3.21
N SER A 421 -7.94 -22.61 2.62
CA SER A 421 -6.82 -21.72 2.98
C SER A 421 -6.94 -21.21 4.42
N LEU A 422 -8.14 -20.85 4.84
CA LEU A 422 -8.43 -20.43 6.21
C LEU A 422 -8.15 -21.55 7.23
N ARG A 423 -8.62 -22.78 6.98
CA ARG A 423 -8.36 -23.91 7.87
C ARG A 423 -6.91 -24.34 7.89
N LEU A 424 -6.22 -24.29 6.75
CA LEU A 424 -4.79 -24.53 6.66
C LEU A 424 -4.03 -23.54 7.55
N ALA A 425 -4.31 -22.24 7.41
CA ALA A 425 -3.64 -21.20 8.18
C ALA A 425 -3.94 -21.26 9.68
N MET A 426 -5.21 -21.50 10.06
CA MET A 426 -5.66 -21.32 11.45
C MET A 426 -5.73 -22.60 12.28
N ALA A 427 -5.86 -23.77 11.64
CA ALA A 427 -6.24 -25.01 12.33
C ALA A 427 -5.40 -26.23 11.93
N SER A 428 -4.30 -26.05 11.20
CA SER A 428 -3.38 -27.14 10.81
C SER A 428 -2.01 -27.02 11.49
N GLU A 429 -1.22 -28.09 11.40
CA GLU A 429 0.18 -28.09 11.83
C GLU A 429 1.03 -27.13 10.99
N GLU A 430 0.80 -27.08 9.67
CA GLU A 430 1.48 -26.15 8.77
C GLU A 430 1.17 -24.69 9.15
N GLY A 431 -0.09 -24.40 9.46
CA GLY A 431 -0.55 -23.10 9.97
C GLY A 431 0.13 -22.72 11.29
N SER A 432 0.35 -23.69 12.18
CA SER A 432 1.07 -23.46 13.44
C SER A 432 2.51 -23.00 13.20
N GLN A 433 3.19 -23.56 12.20
CA GLN A 433 4.54 -23.12 11.82
C GLN A 433 4.54 -21.71 11.19
N LEU A 434 3.55 -21.39 10.34
CA LEU A 434 3.37 -20.05 9.76
C LEU A 434 3.17 -19.01 10.87
N LYS A 435 2.34 -19.33 11.87
CA LYS A 435 2.07 -18.46 13.01
C LYS A 435 3.33 -18.20 13.85
N THR A 436 4.15 -19.21 14.10
CA THR A 436 5.45 -19.02 14.78
C THR A 436 6.35 -18.07 13.98
N ARG A 437 6.49 -18.28 12.67
CA ARG A 437 7.28 -17.39 11.80
C ARG A 437 6.72 -15.97 11.75
N ALA A 438 5.40 -15.81 11.74
CA ALA A 438 4.77 -14.49 11.79
C ALA A 438 5.06 -13.76 13.10
N LYS A 439 5.04 -14.47 14.24
CA LYS A 439 5.45 -13.90 15.55
C LYS A 439 6.92 -13.53 15.59
N ASP A 440 7.79 -14.33 14.98
CA ASP A 440 9.21 -14.01 14.87
C ASP A 440 9.43 -12.77 14.00
N ALA A 441 8.75 -12.68 12.85
CA ALA A 441 8.77 -11.50 11.99
C ALA A 441 8.24 -10.27 12.73
N ALA A 442 7.19 -10.41 13.55
CA ALA A 442 6.61 -9.31 14.31
C ALA A 442 7.65 -8.56 15.15
N ASN A 443 8.67 -9.24 15.69
CA ASN A 443 9.76 -8.62 16.45
C ASN A 443 10.45 -7.52 15.65
N MET A 444 10.65 -7.70 14.35
CA MET A 444 11.22 -6.69 13.46
C MET A 444 10.17 -5.67 13.01
N PHE A 445 8.97 -6.13 12.62
CA PHE A 445 7.92 -5.24 12.14
C PHE A 445 7.48 -4.21 13.20
N GLN A 446 7.48 -4.59 14.48
CA GLN A 446 7.13 -3.70 15.59
C GLN A 446 8.32 -2.93 16.21
N ASN A 447 9.55 -3.18 15.75
CA ASN A 447 10.75 -2.59 16.36
C ASN A 447 10.88 -1.09 16.06
N ARG A 448 10.35 -0.26 16.96
CA ARG A 448 10.42 1.21 16.85
C ARG A 448 11.84 1.74 16.75
N LYS A 449 12.77 1.17 17.53
CA LYS A 449 14.17 1.61 17.53
C LYS A 449 14.82 1.34 16.17
N LEU A 450 14.60 0.15 15.60
CA LEU A 450 15.09 -0.19 14.27
C LEU A 450 14.55 0.78 13.21
N HIS A 451 13.24 1.04 13.20
CA HIS A 451 12.64 1.95 12.22
C HIS A 451 13.10 3.40 12.42
N GLN A 452 13.29 3.84 13.66
CA GLN A 452 13.87 5.16 13.94
C GLN A 452 15.32 5.26 13.46
N ASP A 453 16.11 4.20 13.59
CA ASP A 453 17.50 4.18 13.10
C ASP A 453 17.56 4.32 11.57
N TYR A 454 16.61 3.76 10.82
CA TYR A 454 16.49 4.00 9.38
C TYR A 454 16.20 5.47 9.06
N ILE A 455 15.27 6.08 9.80
CA ILE A 455 14.94 7.51 9.63
C ILE A 455 16.14 8.39 9.97
N ASN A 456 16.86 8.10 11.04
CA ASN A 456 18.06 8.84 11.42
C ASN A 456 19.15 8.76 10.33
N ARG A 457 19.33 7.58 9.71
CA ARG A 457 20.26 7.40 8.58
C ARG A 457 19.80 8.16 7.34
N PHE A 458 18.50 8.16 7.06
CA PHE A 458 17.93 8.93 5.95
C PHE A 458 18.11 10.44 6.17
N VAL A 459 17.82 10.95 7.36
CA VAL A 459 18.04 12.38 7.71
C VAL A 459 19.51 12.75 7.61
N LYS A 460 20.42 11.86 8.03
CA LYS A 460 21.86 12.07 7.83
C LYS A 460 22.21 12.21 6.34
N TYR A 461 21.72 11.30 5.50
CA TYR A 461 21.93 11.39 4.04
C TYR A 461 21.45 12.72 3.47
N LEU A 462 20.28 13.20 3.89
CA LEU A 462 19.76 14.49 3.42
C LEU A 462 20.64 15.67 3.84
N LYS A 463 21.14 15.67 5.08
CA LYS A 463 22.03 16.73 5.59
C LYS A 463 23.37 16.74 4.85
N ASP A 464 23.93 15.56 4.61
CA ASP A 464 25.20 15.39 3.89
C ASP A 464 25.10 15.79 2.40
N GLY A 465 23.89 15.80 1.82
CA GLY A 465 23.68 16.20 0.42
C GLY A 465 23.28 17.67 0.22
N VAL A 466 23.17 18.47 1.30
CA VAL A 466 22.95 19.93 1.23
C VAL A 466 24.27 20.71 1.30
N SER A 467 25.36 20.07 1.74
CA SER A 467 26.68 20.67 1.95
C SER A 467 27.50 20.87 0.70
#